data_AF-A0A1J5N529-F1
#
_entry.id   AF-A0A1J5N529-F1
#
_cell.length_a   1.000
_cell.length_b   1.000
_cell.length_c   1.000
_cell.angle_alpha   90.00
_cell.angle_beta   90.00
_cell.angle_gamma   90.00
#
_symmetry.space_group_name_H-M   'P 1'
#
loop_
_entity.id
_entity.type
_entity.pdbx_description
1 polymer ?
#
loop_
_entity_poly.entity_id
_entity_poly.type
_entity_poly.pdbx_seq_one_letter_code
_entity_poly.pdbx_strand_id
1 'polypeptide(L)'
;MHYLKRSLLALSVGLNIAFVLFWGMQYFQGQDPAPSGAPRRSGDQLLTARYEGVQVTPEQWKALEPNVLAFKTNTDRIRRETVQLRERVLELLAEPVADEEAIQAIQQRILSNQGGMKDEVLRLLLREKDVLRPDQFSVLIQAIQNYGGRGPGFGVMTGGKPERN
;
A
#
# COMPACT_ATOMS: atom_id res chain seq x y z
N MET A 1 -20.25 -31.78 1.21
CA MET A 1 -19.18 -30.88 0.71
C MET A 1 -19.67 -29.54 0.12
N HIS A 2 -20.92 -29.42 -0.36
CA HIS A 2 -21.43 -28.14 -0.92
C HIS A 2 -21.55 -26.99 0.10
N TYR A 3 -21.88 -27.28 1.36
CA TYR A 3 -22.03 -26.26 2.40
C TYR A 3 -20.71 -25.64 2.84
N LEU A 4 -19.63 -26.43 2.93
CA LEU A 4 -18.30 -25.94 3.31
C LEU A 4 -17.75 -24.95 2.29
N LYS A 5 -17.95 -25.21 0.99
CA LYS A 5 -17.57 -24.31 -0.10
C LYS A 5 -18.36 -23.01 -0.06
N ARG A 6 -19.68 -23.08 0.15
CA ARG A 6 -20.54 -21.88 0.29
C ARG A 6 -20.19 -21.05 1.53
N SER A 7 -19.86 -21.70 2.66
CA SER A 7 -19.42 -21.01 3.87
C SER A 7 -18.06 -20.35 3.69
N LEU A 8 -17.11 -21.00 3.02
CA LEU A 8 -15.81 -20.40 2.69
C LEU A 8 -15.93 -19.25 1.70
N LEU A 9 -16.86 -19.33 0.75
CA LEU A 9 -17.12 -18.28 -0.21
C LEU A 9 -17.81 -17.08 0.46
N ALA A 10 -18.82 -17.33 1.32
CA ALA A 10 -19.44 -16.31 2.15
C ALA A 10 -18.45 -15.66 3.14
N LEU A 11 -17.53 -16.45 3.71
CA LEU A 11 -16.47 -15.95 4.57
C LEU A 11 -15.46 -15.10 3.79
N SER A 12 -15.05 -15.54 2.60
CA SER A 12 -14.15 -14.79 1.70
C SER A 12 -14.78 -13.46 1.27
N VAL A 13 -16.05 -13.48 0.89
CA VAL A 13 -16.81 -12.28 0.51
C VAL A 13 -16.99 -11.37 1.72
N GLY A 14 -17.37 -11.91 2.88
CA GLY A 14 -17.49 -11.15 4.12
C GLY A 14 -16.17 -10.51 4.56
N LEU A 15 -15.04 -11.23 4.41
CA LEU A 15 -13.71 -10.71 4.72
C LEU A 15 -13.28 -9.63 3.73
N ASN A 16 -13.60 -9.79 2.44
CA ASN A 16 -13.35 -8.75 1.42
C ASN A 16 -14.23 -7.52 1.65
N ILE A 17 -15.50 -7.68 2.03
CA ILE A 17 -16.40 -6.57 2.38
C ILE A 17 -15.90 -5.87 3.63
N ALA A 18 -15.52 -6.61 4.67
CA ALA A 18 -14.93 -6.02 5.88
C ALA A 18 -13.64 -5.25 5.56
N PHE A 19 -12.81 -5.77 4.65
CA PHE A 19 -11.60 -5.09 4.18
C PHE A 19 -11.92 -3.81 3.38
N VAL A 20 -12.95 -3.84 2.52
CA VAL A 20 -13.41 -2.67 1.76
C VAL A 20 -14.06 -1.62 2.67
N LEU A 21 -14.89 -2.03 3.64
CA LEU A 21 -15.51 -1.14 4.62
C LEU A 21 -14.47 -0.52 5.56
N PHE A 22 -13.46 -1.28 5.97
CA PHE A 22 -12.35 -0.79 6.77
C PHE A 22 -11.52 0.25 6.00
N TRP A 23 -11.23 -0.01 4.72
CA TRP A 23 -10.60 0.98 3.82
C TRP A 23 -11.49 2.18 3.55
N GLY A 24 -12.80 1.98 3.38
CA GLY A 24 -13.79 3.04 3.18
C GLY A 24 -13.87 3.96 4.40
N MET A 25 -13.94 3.40 5.60
CA MET A 25 -13.90 4.17 6.85
C MET A 25 -12.58 4.93 7.03
N GLN A 26 -11.43 4.36 6.63
CA GLN A 26 -10.16 5.10 6.57
C GLN A 26 -10.18 6.25 5.54
N TYR A 27 -10.87 6.07 4.41
CA TYR A 27 -10.99 7.10 3.36
C TYR A 27 -11.96 8.23 3.75
N PHE A 28 -13.03 7.91 4.50
CA PHE A 28 -14.01 8.88 5.00
C PHE A 28 -13.60 9.54 6.33
N GLN A 29 -12.79 8.89 7.18
CA GLN A 29 -12.15 9.56 8.33
C GLN A 29 -11.07 10.58 7.91
N GLY A 30 -10.68 10.60 6.64
CA GLY A 30 -9.93 11.70 6.02
C GLY A 30 -10.81 12.88 5.56
N GLN A 31 -12.13 12.84 5.78
CA GLN A 31 -13.09 13.91 5.48
C GLN A 31 -13.69 14.58 6.72
N ASP A 32 -13.07 14.44 7.90
CA ASP A 32 -13.15 15.57 8.82
C ASP A 32 -12.57 16.78 8.07
N PRO A 33 -13.23 17.95 8.04
CA PRO A 33 -12.62 19.15 7.50
C PRO A 33 -11.37 19.42 8.33
N ALA A 34 -10.23 18.91 7.84
CA ALA A 34 -8.94 19.17 8.43
C ALA A 34 -8.81 20.70 8.51
N PRO A 35 -8.43 21.25 9.67
CA PRO A 35 -8.22 22.69 9.78
C PRO A 35 -7.28 23.11 8.67
N SER A 36 -7.77 24.01 7.82
CA SER A 36 -7.08 24.57 6.66
C SER A 36 -5.65 24.99 7.05
N GLY A 37 -4.67 24.12 6.79
CA GLY A 37 -3.29 24.41 7.21
C GLY A 37 -2.36 23.21 7.41
N ALA A 38 -2.87 21.98 7.54
CA ALA A 38 -1.96 20.82 7.56
C ALA A 38 -1.49 20.51 6.12
N PRO A 39 -0.18 20.65 5.79
CA PRO A 39 0.30 20.33 4.47
C PRO A 39 0.05 18.85 4.21
N ARG A 40 -0.70 18.57 3.14
CA ARG A 40 -0.89 17.22 2.60
C ARG A 40 0.51 16.72 2.23
N ARG A 41 1.14 15.93 3.11
CA ARG A 41 2.47 15.38 2.82
C ARG A 41 2.36 14.56 1.54
N SER A 42 2.92 15.07 0.45
CA SER A 42 2.98 14.33 -0.80
C SER A 42 3.82 13.07 -0.59
N GLY A 43 3.57 12.01 -1.36
CA GLY A 43 4.40 10.79 -1.31
C GLY A 43 5.90 11.09 -1.50
N ASP A 44 6.21 12.22 -2.15
CA ASP A 44 7.56 12.73 -2.33
C ASP A 44 8.20 13.14 -1.00
N GLN A 45 7.48 13.81 -0.10
CA GLN A 45 8.03 14.20 1.21
C GLN A 45 8.35 13.00 2.11
N LEU A 46 7.59 11.91 1.99
CA LEU A 46 7.79 10.70 2.79
C LEU A 46 8.99 9.88 2.28
N LEU A 47 9.19 9.86 0.96
CA LEU A 47 10.38 9.28 0.34
C LEU A 47 11.63 10.12 0.65
N THR A 48 11.56 11.45 0.55
CA THR A 48 12.69 12.32 0.91
C THR A 48 13.07 12.15 2.38
N ALA A 49 12.10 12.17 3.30
CA ALA A 49 12.35 11.94 4.73
C ALA A 49 12.97 10.56 5.03
N ARG A 50 12.64 9.52 4.23
CA ARG A 50 13.26 8.19 4.34
C ARG A 50 14.75 8.25 4.03
N TYR A 51 15.16 8.96 2.99
CA TYR A 51 16.57 9.03 2.57
C TYR A 51 17.39 10.05 3.38
N GLU A 52 16.75 11.07 3.93
CA GLU A 52 17.38 11.98 4.91
C GLU A 52 17.84 11.20 6.15
N GLY A 53 17.00 10.30 6.69
CA GLY A 53 17.35 9.47 7.85
C GLY A 53 18.46 8.44 7.59
N VAL A 54 18.70 8.08 6.32
CA VAL A 54 19.75 7.13 5.89
C VAL A 54 21.06 7.86 5.54
N GLN A 55 21.08 9.19 5.57
CA GLN A 55 22.25 10.02 5.22
C GLN A 55 22.81 9.68 3.84
N VAL A 56 21.93 9.62 2.82
CA VAL A 56 22.32 9.37 1.43
C VAL A 56 23.12 10.56 0.89
N THR A 57 24.26 10.29 0.27
CA THR A 57 25.08 11.33 -0.37
C THR A 57 24.46 11.82 -1.68
N PRO A 58 24.78 13.04 -2.17
CA PRO A 58 24.28 13.52 -3.46
C PRO A 58 24.56 12.56 -4.63
N GLU A 59 25.73 11.92 -4.64
CA GLU A 59 26.15 10.97 -5.66
C GLU A 59 25.30 9.69 -5.60
N GLN A 60 25.05 9.17 -4.40
CA GLN A 60 24.16 8.03 -4.20
C GLN A 60 22.71 8.38 -4.57
N TRP A 61 22.25 9.59 -4.24
CA TRP A 61 20.90 10.03 -4.61
C TRP A 61 20.74 10.08 -6.13
N LYS A 62 21.71 10.61 -6.86
CA LYS A 62 21.70 10.64 -8.33
C LYS A 62 21.59 9.23 -8.94
N ALA A 63 22.15 8.22 -8.29
CA ALA A 63 22.02 6.82 -8.72
C ALA A 63 20.68 6.17 -8.32
N LEU A 64 20.09 6.59 -7.19
CA LEU A 64 18.84 6.03 -6.65
C LEU A 64 17.59 6.66 -7.26
N GLU A 65 17.59 7.96 -7.49
CA GLU A 65 16.47 8.76 -7.98
C GLU A 65 15.70 8.10 -9.14
N PRO A 66 16.34 7.65 -10.25
CA PRO A 66 15.59 7.02 -11.34
C PRO A 66 14.86 5.73 -10.91
N ASN A 67 15.43 4.96 -9.98
CA ASN A 67 14.79 3.75 -9.45
C ASN A 67 13.61 4.08 -8.54
N VAL A 68 13.75 5.15 -7.73
CA VAL A 68 12.67 5.64 -6.86
C VAL A 68 11.50 6.17 -7.69
N LEU A 69 11.79 6.92 -8.76
CA LEU A 69 10.77 7.41 -9.69
C LEU A 69 10.06 6.26 -10.40
N ALA A 70 10.81 5.29 -10.93
CA ALA A 70 10.24 4.11 -11.57
C ALA A 70 9.33 3.32 -10.61
N PHE A 71 9.78 3.11 -9.37
CA PHE A 71 8.98 2.47 -8.32
C PHE A 71 7.68 3.23 -8.08
N LYS A 72 7.73 4.56 -7.90
CA LYS A 72 6.54 5.40 -7.70
C LYS A 72 5.56 5.27 -8.87
N THR A 73 6.05 5.44 -10.10
CA THR A 73 5.21 5.33 -11.30
C THR A 73 4.52 3.96 -11.41
N ASN A 74 5.27 2.88 -11.17
CA ASN A 74 4.74 1.52 -11.27
C ASN A 74 3.73 1.21 -10.16
N THR A 75 4.05 1.56 -8.91
CA THR A 75 3.16 1.33 -7.77
C THR A 75 1.89 2.16 -7.85
N ASP A 76 1.97 3.40 -8.34
CA ASP A 76 0.80 4.24 -8.60
C ASP A 76 -0.09 3.65 -9.72
N ARG A 77 0.52 3.09 -10.77
CA ARG A 77 -0.23 2.39 -11.83
C ARG A 77 -0.96 1.17 -11.27
N ILE A 78 -0.26 0.30 -10.53
CA ILE A 78 -0.83 -0.90 -9.90
C ILE A 78 -1.96 -0.53 -8.92
N ARG A 79 -1.77 0.54 -8.13
CA ARG A 79 -2.79 1.04 -7.20
C ARG A 79 -4.05 1.48 -7.95
N ARG A 80 -3.91 2.32 -8.99
CA ARG A 80 -5.06 2.77 -9.79
C ARG A 80 -5.81 1.61 -10.43
N GLU A 81 -5.08 0.68 -11.04
CA GLU A 81 -5.68 -0.52 -11.64
C GLU A 81 -6.43 -1.35 -10.59
N THR A 82 -5.86 -1.52 -9.40
CA THR A 82 -6.50 -2.26 -8.31
C THR A 82 -7.78 -1.58 -7.80
N VAL A 83 -7.81 -0.25 -7.73
CA VAL A 83 -9.02 0.50 -7.37
C VAL A 83 -10.11 0.29 -8.41
N GLN A 84 -9.79 0.44 -9.69
CA GLN A 84 -10.74 0.22 -10.80
C GLN A 84 -11.29 -1.22 -10.81
N LEU A 85 -10.44 -2.22 -10.56
CA LEU A 85 -10.88 -3.61 -10.46
C LEU A 85 -11.84 -3.82 -9.27
N ARG A 86 -11.59 -3.17 -8.13
CA ARG A 86 -12.50 -3.27 -6.96
C ARG A 86 -13.85 -2.62 -7.24
N GLU A 87 -13.85 -1.44 -7.86
CA GLU A 87 -15.07 -0.77 -8.30
C GLU A 87 -15.87 -1.68 -9.23
N ARG A 88 -15.20 -2.33 -10.19
CA ARG A 88 -15.85 -3.27 -11.12
C ARG A 88 -16.47 -4.49 -10.42
N VAL A 89 -15.86 -5.00 -9.35
CA VAL A 89 -16.48 -6.07 -8.56
C VAL A 89 -17.78 -5.60 -7.91
N LEU A 90 -17.80 -4.38 -7.37
CA LEU A 90 -19.00 -3.82 -6.75
C LEU A 90 -20.12 -3.61 -7.78
N GLU A 91 -19.78 -3.16 -8.99
CA GLU A 91 -20.73 -3.07 -10.11
C GLU A 91 -21.34 -4.43 -10.46
N LEU A 92 -20.51 -5.47 -10.62
CA LEU A 92 -21.00 -6.83 -10.94
C LEU A 92 -21.87 -7.43 -9.83
N LEU A 93 -21.61 -7.08 -8.57
CA LEU A 93 -22.43 -7.51 -7.43
C LEU A 93 -23.76 -6.75 -7.33
N ALA A 94 -23.86 -5.56 -7.94
CA ALA A 94 -25.09 -4.78 -7.98
C ALA A 94 -26.06 -5.22 -9.08
N GLU A 95 -25.59 -6.04 -10.04
CA GLU A 95 -26.44 -6.60 -11.10
C GLU A 95 -27.50 -7.57 -10.56
N PRO A 96 -28.70 -7.66 -11.17
CA PRO A 96 -29.76 -8.55 -10.71
C PRO A 96 -29.38 -10.05 -10.67
N VAL A 97 -28.42 -10.45 -11.50
CA VAL A 97 -27.86 -11.80 -11.54
C VAL A 97 -26.34 -11.67 -11.46
N ALA A 98 -25.74 -12.22 -10.40
CA ALA A 98 -24.30 -12.15 -10.20
C ALA A 98 -23.55 -13.06 -11.19
N ASP A 99 -22.62 -12.46 -11.93
CA ASP A 99 -21.68 -13.18 -12.78
C ASP A 99 -20.47 -13.64 -11.95
N GLU A 100 -20.56 -14.84 -11.38
CA GLU A 100 -19.51 -15.41 -10.53
C GLU A 100 -18.17 -15.59 -11.28
N GLU A 101 -18.20 -15.91 -12.57
CA GLU A 101 -17.00 -16.13 -13.37
C GLU A 101 -16.26 -14.81 -13.61
N ALA A 102 -16.98 -13.76 -13.98
CA ALA A 102 -16.41 -12.42 -14.14
C ALA A 102 -15.82 -11.88 -12.83
N ILE A 103 -16.50 -12.10 -11.70
CA ILE A 103 -16.00 -11.69 -10.38
C ILE A 103 -14.71 -12.45 -10.04
N GLN A 104 -14.67 -13.77 -10.26
CA GLN A 104 -13.46 -14.57 -10.00
C GLN A 104 -12.28 -14.12 -10.87
N ALA A 105 -12.50 -13.82 -12.15
CA ALA A 105 -11.47 -13.33 -13.04
C ALA A 105 -10.87 -12.00 -12.54
N ILE A 106 -11.72 -11.07 -12.07
CA ILE A 106 -11.26 -9.80 -11.49
C ILE A 106 -10.48 -10.01 -10.20
N GLN A 107 -10.93 -10.92 -9.33
CA GLN A 107 -10.20 -11.27 -8.10
C GLN A 107 -8.80 -11.79 -8.40
N GLN A 108 -8.63 -12.64 -9.43
CA GLN A 108 -7.30 -13.11 -9.85
C GLN A 108 -6.40 -11.97 -10.32
N ARG A 109 -6.95 -10.98 -11.05
CA ARG A 109 -6.18 -9.78 -11.45
C ARG A 109 -5.76 -8.94 -10.25
N ILE A 110 -6.63 -8.78 -9.25
CA ILE A 110 -6.28 -8.09 -8.01
C ILE A 110 -5.14 -8.81 -7.27
N LEU A 111 -5.20 -10.15 -7.18
CA LEU A 111 -4.12 -10.94 -6.57
C LEU A 111 -2.81 -10.80 -7.34
N SER A 112 -2.87 -10.81 -8.67
CA SER A 112 -1.70 -10.54 -9.53
C SER A 112 -1.11 -9.16 -9.25
N ASN A 113 -1.94 -8.14 -9.09
CA ASN A 113 -1.50 -6.78 -8.75
C ASN A 113 -0.83 -6.70 -7.37
N GLN A 114 -1.32 -7.47 -6.40
CA GLN A 114 -0.67 -7.59 -5.08
C GLN A 114 0.71 -8.24 -5.18
N GLY A 115 0.87 -9.25 -6.03
CA GLY A 115 2.17 -9.82 -6.38
C GLY A 115 3.10 -8.77 -6.98
N GLY A 116 2.63 -8.07 -8.02
CA GLY A 116 3.40 -7.01 -8.68
C GLY A 116 3.85 -5.90 -7.73
N MET A 117 3.01 -5.49 -6.77
CA MET A 117 3.40 -4.51 -5.74
C MET A 117 4.59 -5.00 -4.89
N LYS A 118 4.58 -6.28 -4.48
CA LYS A 118 5.68 -6.87 -3.71
C LYS A 118 6.96 -6.92 -4.53
N ASP A 119 6.85 -7.25 -5.81
CA ASP A 119 7.98 -7.32 -6.73
C ASP A 119 8.62 -5.94 -6.94
N GLU A 120 7.82 -4.88 -7.07
CA GLU A 120 8.34 -3.50 -7.14
C GLU A 120 9.10 -3.11 -5.86
N VAL A 121 8.57 -3.46 -4.67
CA VAL A 121 9.24 -3.19 -3.39
C VAL A 121 10.57 -3.92 -3.31
N LEU A 122 10.58 -5.22 -3.64
CA LEU A 122 11.80 -6.02 -3.62
C LEU A 122 12.83 -5.46 -4.61
N ARG A 123 12.39 -5.08 -5.81
CA ARG A 123 13.27 -4.50 -6.84
C ARG A 123 13.92 -3.21 -6.34
N LEU A 124 13.14 -2.31 -5.72
CA LEU A 124 13.70 -1.08 -5.14
C LEU A 124 14.73 -1.39 -4.05
N LEU A 125 14.42 -2.29 -3.12
CA LEU A 125 15.32 -2.67 -2.02
C LEU A 125 16.64 -3.26 -2.54
N LEU A 126 16.59 -4.08 -3.60
CA LEU A 126 17.80 -4.61 -4.23
C LEU A 126 18.65 -3.49 -4.86
N ARG A 127 18.02 -2.54 -5.56
CA ARG A 127 18.73 -1.37 -6.12
C ARG A 127 19.31 -0.47 -5.03
N GLU A 128 18.59 -0.28 -3.94
CA GLU A 128 19.08 0.45 -2.77
C GLU A 128 20.30 -0.23 -2.16
N LYS A 129 20.29 -1.56 -2.06
CA LYS A 129 21.42 -2.35 -1.55
C LYS A 129 22.68 -2.22 -2.42
N ASP A 130 22.53 -2.09 -3.73
CA ASP A 130 23.66 -1.97 -4.66
C ASP A 130 24.37 -0.60 -4.55
N VAL A 131 23.66 0.45 -4.10
CA VAL A 131 24.17 1.83 -4.06
C VAL A 131 24.55 2.28 -2.65
N LEU A 132 23.78 1.84 -1.65
CA LEU A 132 24.01 2.22 -0.26
C LEU A 132 25.17 1.43 0.33
N ARG A 133 25.91 2.07 1.23
CA ARG A 133 26.90 1.35 2.03
C ARG A 133 26.19 0.35 2.98
N PRO A 134 26.88 -0.71 3.43
CA PRO A 134 26.29 -1.71 4.32
C PRO A 134 25.69 -1.13 5.61
N ASP A 135 26.30 -0.10 6.20
CA ASP A 135 25.80 0.62 7.37
C ASP A 135 24.49 1.38 7.06
N GLN A 136 24.46 2.11 5.95
CA GLN A 136 23.29 2.85 5.48
C GLN A 136 22.11 1.92 5.16
N PHE A 137 22.37 0.82 4.45
CA PHE A 137 21.35 -0.17 4.12
C PHE A 137 20.81 -0.86 5.38
N SER A 138 21.66 -1.11 6.38
CA SER A 138 21.21 -1.67 7.66
C SER A 138 20.27 -0.72 8.42
N VAL A 139 20.58 0.58 8.45
CA VAL A 139 19.68 1.61 9.02
C VAL A 139 18.35 1.64 8.28
N LEU A 140 18.38 1.54 6.95
CA LEU A 140 17.18 1.50 6.11
C LEU A 140 16.28 0.30 6.45
N ILE A 141 16.86 -0.91 6.56
CA ILE A 141 16.10 -2.11 6.92
C ILE A 141 15.54 -2.02 8.34
N GLN A 142 16.31 -1.49 9.30
CA GLN A 142 15.81 -1.27 10.66
C GLN A 142 14.62 -0.31 10.67
N ALA A 143 14.68 0.78 9.90
CA ALA A 143 13.56 1.71 9.77
C ALA A 143 12.29 1.02 9.24
N ILE A 144 12.44 0.15 8.23
CA ILE A 144 11.32 -0.64 7.67
C ILE A 144 10.77 -1.63 8.70
N GLN A 145 11.64 -2.34 9.42
CA GLN A 145 11.24 -3.31 10.46
C GLN A 145 10.52 -2.64 11.62
N ASN A 146 11.04 -1.51 12.10
CA ASN A 146 10.44 -0.73 13.18
C ASN A 146 9.08 -0.14 12.78
N TYR A 147 8.90 0.16 11.49
CA TYR A 147 7.60 0.53 10.94
C TYR A 147 6.64 -0.68 10.91
N GLY A 148 7.13 -1.88 10.56
CA GLY A 148 6.35 -3.12 10.53
C GLY A 148 6.04 -3.75 11.90
N GLY A 149 6.69 -3.29 12.98
CA GLY A 149 6.54 -3.81 14.34
C GLY A 149 5.40 -3.21 15.17
N ARG A 150 4.74 -2.13 14.69
CA ARG A 150 3.53 -1.54 15.33
C ARG A 150 2.28 -1.77 14.46
N GLY A 151 1.81 -3.00 14.38
CA GLY A 151 0.50 -3.32 13.75
C GLY A 151 0.48 -3.23 12.22
N PRO A 152 -0.56 -3.80 11.57
CA PRO A 152 -0.39 -4.50 10.30
C PRO A 152 -0.36 -3.56 9.11
N GLY A 153 0.74 -3.62 8.35
CA GLY A 153 0.81 -3.26 6.93
C GLY A 153 0.73 -1.76 6.63
N PHE A 154 1.75 -1.27 5.92
CA PHE A 154 1.78 -0.02 5.15
C PHE A 154 0.45 0.76 5.08
N GLY A 155 0.28 1.67 6.05
CA GLY A 155 -0.77 2.69 6.04
C GLY A 155 -1.60 2.70 7.30
N VAL A 156 -1.12 3.39 8.35
CA VAL A 156 -1.85 4.32 9.24
C VAL A 156 -0.80 4.87 10.22
N MET A 157 -0.54 6.19 10.19
CA MET A 157 0.02 6.90 11.35
C MET A 157 -0.98 8.00 11.70
N THR A 158 -1.87 7.67 12.64
CA THR A 158 -2.63 8.66 13.40
C THR A 158 -1.63 9.42 14.28
N GLY A 159 -1.54 10.73 14.06
CA GLY A 159 -0.77 11.62 14.91
C GLY A 159 -1.47 11.78 16.26
N GLY A 160 -0.76 11.42 17.32
CA GLY A 160 -1.11 11.77 18.70
C GLY A 160 0.18 11.99 19.47
N LYS A 161 0.49 13.25 19.79
CA LYS A 161 1.60 13.62 20.68
C LYS A 161 1.33 13.04 22.08
N PRO A 162 2.34 12.52 22.79
CA PRO A 162 2.20 12.24 24.21
C PRO A 162 2.28 13.57 24.98
N GLU A 163 1.16 13.99 25.57
CA GLU A 163 1.21 14.93 26.69
C GLU A 163 1.90 14.24 27.87
N ARG A 164 2.97 14.86 28.36
CA ARG A 164 3.60 14.52 29.63
C ARG A 164 2.89 15.33 30.71
N ASN A 165 2.36 14.65 31.73
CA ASN A 165 2.27 15.22 33.08
C ASN A 165 3.57 14.94 33.82
#